data_AF-A0A351F0Q7-F1
#
_entry.id   AF-A0A351F0Q7-F1
#
_cell.length_a   1.000
_cell.length_b   1.000
_cell.length_c   1.000
_cell.angle_alpha   90.00
_cell.angle_beta   90.00
_cell.angle_gamma   90.00
#
_symmetry.space_group_name_H-M   'P 1'
#
loop_
_entity.id
_entity.type
_entity.pdbx_description
1 polymer ?
#
loop_
_entity_poly.entity_id
_entity_poly.type
_entity_poly.pdbx_seq_one_letter_code
_entity_poly.pdbx_strand_id
1 'polypeptide(L)' 'MTVNLIFAQTGTIRGNVYDKGTGNPIAYANIYLENTNFGVTTDDDGFFSITNVPKGNY' A
#
# COMPACT_ATOMS: atom_id res chain seq x y z
N MET A 1 -2.79 36.84 5.51
CA MET A 1 -1.99 36.08 4.52
C MET A 1 -2.25 34.61 4.79
N THR A 2 -2.98 33.93 3.92
CA THR A 2 -3.31 32.51 4.09
C THR A 2 -2.22 31.69 3.43
N VAL A 3 -1.57 30.80 4.18
CA VAL A 3 -0.57 29.88 3.62
C VAL A 3 -1.28 28.63 3.16
N ASN A 4 -1.35 28.42 1.84
CA ASN A 4 -1.78 27.14 1.26
C ASN A 4 -0.59 26.19 1.27
N LEU A 5 -0.63 25.18 2.14
CA LEU A 5 0.31 24.07 2.13
C LEU A 5 -0.07 23.10 1.00
N ILE A 6 0.65 23.16 -0.11
CA ILE A 6 0.57 22.14 -1.16
C ILE A 6 1.41 20.93 -0.75
N PHE A 7 0.77 19.88 -0.24
CA PHE A 7 1.44 18.61 0.08
C PHE A 7 1.66 17.80 -1.21
N ALA A 8 2.81 17.97 -1.85
CA ALA A 8 3.17 17.23 -3.07
C ALA A 8 3.99 15.96 -2.80
N GLN A 9 4.50 15.76 -1.58
CA GLN A 9 5.27 14.56 -1.26
C GLN A 9 4.35 13.34 -1.13
N THR A 10 4.55 12.39 -2.02
CA THR A 10 3.97 11.05 -1.95
C THR A 10 5.05 10.01 -1.73
N GLY A 11 4.72 8.97 -0.99
CA GLY A 11 5.56 7.79 -0.78
C GLY A 11 5.11 6.60 -1.61
N THR A 12 5.84 5.51 -1.42
CA THR A 12 5.50 4.18 -1.94
C THR A 12 5.51 3.18 -0.80
N ILE A 13 4.43 2.43 -0.64
CA ILE A 13 4.31 1.34 0.34
C ILE A 13 4.46 0.03 -0.42
N ARG A 14 5.41 -0.80 0.02
CA ARG A 14 5.75 -2.09 -0.60
C ARG A 14 5.94 -3.16 0.46
N GLY A 15 5.67 -4.40 0.09
CA GLY A 15 5.89 -5.54 0.96
C GLY A 15 5.52 -6.84 0.27
N ASN A 16 5.59 -7.93 1.05
CA ASN A 16 5.18 -9.26 0.63
C ASN A 16 4.15 -9.81 1.62
N VAL A 17 3.20 -10.59 1.13
CA VAL A 17 2.16 -11.24 1.92
C VAL A 17 2.41 -12.74 1.94
N TYR A 18 2.47 -13.31 3.15
CA TYR A 18 2.72 -14.73 3.36
C TYR A 18 1.64 -15.36 4.23
N ASP A 19 1.31 -16.61 3.94
CA ASP A 19 0.49 -17.44 4.81
C ASP A 19 1.27 -17.83 6.08
N LYS A 20 0.66 -17.63 7.25
CA LYS A 20 1.33 -17.84 8.53
C LYS A 20 1.64 -19.31 8.83
N GLY A 21 0.83 -20.24 8.33
CA GLY A 21 0.97 -21.67 8.63
C GLY A 21 2.02 -22.35 7.76
N THR A 22 2.07 -21.98 6.48
CA THR A 22 2.93 -22.60 5.47
C THR A 22 4.18 -21.79 5.14
N GLY A 23 4.15 -20.47 5.36
CA GLY A 23 5.20 -19.55 4.91
C GLY A 23 5.16 -19.27 3.39
N ASN A 24 4.17 -19.80 2.67
CA ASN A 24 4.05 -19.60 1.23
C ASN A 24 3.56 -18.18 0.93
N PRO A 25 3.98 -17.58 -0.21
CA PRO A 25 3.43 -16.30 -0.65
C PRO A 25 1.94 -16.43 -0.99
N ILE A 26 1.18 -15.37 -0.72
CA ILE A 26 -0.24 -15.30 -1.06
C ILE A 26 -0.38 -14.46 -2.32
N ALA A 27 -0.63 -15.13 -3.44
CA ALA A 27 -0.92 -14.49 -4.72
C ALA A 27 -2.35 -13.94 -4.76
N TYR A 28 -2.54 -12.85 -5.52
CA TYR A 28 -3.84 -12.23 -5.77
C TYR A 28 -4.60 -11.76 -4.52
N ALA A 29 -3.89 -11.47 -3.42
CA ALA A 29 -4.46 -10.90 -2.22
C ALA A 29 -4.78 -9.42 -2.42
N ASN A 30 -5.98 -9.01 -2.02
CA ASN A 30 -6.37 -7.59 -2.05
C ASN A 30 -5.86 -6.88 -0.79
N ILE A 31 -5.11 -5.80 -1.00
CA ILE A 31 -4.56 -4.93 0.03
C ILE A 31 -5.19 -3.56 -0.16
N TYR A 32 -5.70 -2.97 0.92
CA TYR A 32 -6.23 -1.62 0.92
C TYR A 32 -5.69 -0.85 2.12
N LEU A 33 -5.50 0.46 1.96
CA LEU A 33 -5.19 1.37 3.07
C LEU A 33 -6.50 1.85 3.69
N GLU A 34 -6.65 1.70 5.01
CA GLU A 34 -7.92 1.99 5.68
C GLU A 34 -8.35 3.44 5.47
N ASN A 35 -9.65 3.65 5.29
CA ASN A 35 -10.26 4.96 5.04
C ASN A 35 -9.73 5.69 3.79
N THR A 36 -9.19 4.95 2.81
CA THR A 36 -8.76 5.49 1.53
C THR A 36 -9.28 4.68 0.35
N ASN A 37 -9.07 5.20 -0.86
CA ASN A 37 -9.29 4.46 -2.10
C ASN A 37 -7.98 3.84 -2.66
N PHE A 38 -6.91 3.81 -1.87
CA PHE A 38 -5.67 3.17 -2.28
C PHE A 38 -5.76 1.67 -2.01
N GLY A 39 -5.65 0.89 -3.08
CA GLY A 39 -5.57 -0.55 -2.99
C GLY A 39 -4.78 -1.14 -4.15
N VAL A 40 -4.28 -2.35 -3.94
CA VAL A 40 -3.48 -3.12 -4.89
C VAL A 40 -3.71 -4.61 -4.64
N THR A 41 -3.47 -5.41 -5.67
CA THR A 41 -3.51 -6.87 -5.59
C THR A 41 -2.08 -7.40 -5.66
N THR A 42 -1.74 -8.39 -4.83
CA THR A 42 -0.40 -9.03 -4.89
C THR A 42 -0.19 -9.80 -6.19
N ASP A 43 1.05 -9.90 -6.64
CA ASP A 43 1.45 -10.77 -7.75
C ASP A 43 1.62 -12.24 -7.31
N ASP A 44 2.11 -13.11 -8.22
CA ASP A 44 2.30 -14.54 -7.96
C ASP A 44 3.29 -14.83 -6.81
N ASP A 45 4.20 -13.92 -6.51
CA ASP A 45 5.19 -14.03 -5.43
C ASP A 45 4.71 -13.37 -4.12
N GLY A 46 3.46 -12.91 -4.09
CA GLY A 46 2.86 -12.24 -2.94
C GLY A 46 3.36 -10.81 -2.73
N PHE A 47 4.08 -10.24 -3.69
CA PHE A 47 4.60 -8.88 -3.62
C PHE A 47 3.52 -7.84 -3.98
N PHE A 48 3.57 -6.68 -3.33
CA PHE A 48 2.71 -5.54 -3.66
C PHE A 48 3.45 -4.20 -3.62
N SER A 49 2.94 -3.22 -4.39
CA SER A 49 3.45 -1.85 -4.40
C SER A 49 2.33 -0.84 -4.61
N ILE A 50 2.02 -0.03 -3.58
CA ILE A 50 1.11 1.12 -3.67
C ILE A 50 1.97 2.39 -3.84
N THR A 51 1.88 3.02 -5.00
CA THR A 51 2.59 4.28 -5.31
C THR A 51 1.69 5.49 -5.07
N ASN A 52 2.28 6.68 -5.04
CA ASN A 52 1.56 7.95 -4.87
C ASN A 52 0.73 8.04 -3.58
N VAL A 53 1.19 7.40 -2.50
CA VAL A 53 0.51 7.44 -1.20
C VAL A 53 0.90 8.73 -0.47
N PRO A 54 -0.04 9.64 -0.14
CA PRO A 54 0.26 10.82 0.66
C PRO A 54 0.78 10.44 2.04
N LYS A 55 1.47 11.36 2.72
CA LYS A 55 1.82 11.13 4.14
C LYS A 55 0.54 11.12 4.98
N GLY A 56 0.36 10.08 5.79
CA GLY A 56 -0.80 9.94 6.68
C GLY A 56 -0.71 8.71 7.57
N ASN A 57 -1.72 8.52 8.41
CA ASN A 57 -1.94 7.29 9.16
C ASN A 57 -3.03 6.51 8.43
N TYR A 58 -2.75 5.24 8.14
CA TYR A 58 -3.57 4.34 7.36
C TYR A 58 -3.56 2.95 7.99
#